data_AF-A0A1I0QVL3-F1
#
_entry.id   AF-A0A1I0QVL3-F1
#
_cell.length_a   1.000
_cell.length_b   1.000
_cell.length_c   1.000
_cell.angle_alpha   90.00
_cell.angle_beta   90.00
_cell.angle_gamma   90.00
#
_symmetry.space_group_name_H-M   'P 1'
#
loop_
_entity.id
_entity.type
_entity.pdbx_description
1 polymer ?
#
loop_
_entity_poly.entity_id
_entity_poly.type
_entity_poly.pdbx_seq_one_letter_code
_entity_poly.pdbx_strand_id
1 'polypeptide(L)'
;MRRSFWKPARSAKKERPWWHYFDEPSSGKIYSQPVGKPEFNVGDVVRLRARPEKRRRVVGVEWHKFRNCYCYLIEVTENGRLAPVSPYWFAPQLSLVERG
;
A
#
# COMPACT_ATOMS: atom_id res chain seq x y z
N MET A 1 5.59 54.37 -12.07
CA MET A 1 4.78 53.18 -11.70
C MET A 1 5.12 52.02 -12.65
N ARG A 2 5.86 51.01 -12.20
CA ARG A 2 6.09 49.77 -12.97
C ARG A 2 5.35 48.64 -12.26
N ARG A 3 4.33 48.07 -12.91
CA ARG A 3 3.55 46.95 -12.38
C ARG A 3 4.39 45.67 -12.49
N SER A 4 4.90 45.21 -11.35
CA SER A 4 5.54 43.89 -11.23
C SER A 4 4.50 42.81 -11.54
N PHE A 5 4.65 42.15 -12.68
CA PHE A 5 3.86 40.96 -13.03
C PHE A 5 4.38 39.78 -12.19
N TRP A 6 3.74 39.53 -11.06
CA TRP A 6 4.00 38.35 -10.25
C TRP A 6 3.46 37.12 -11.01
N LYS A 7 4.35 36.26 -11.52
CA LYS A 7 3.96 34.91 -11.96
C LYS A 7 4.04 34.02 -10.72
N PRO A 8 2.95 33.36 -10.29
CA PRO A 8 3.05 32.41 -9.19
C PRO A 8 4.04 31.31 -9.57
N ALA A 9 4.94 31.02 -8.63
CA ALA A 9 5.93 29.97 -8.73
C ALA A 9 5.27 28.62 -9.09
N ARG A 10 6.01 27.82 -9.85
CA ARG A 10 5.63 26.48 -10.34
C ARG A 10 4.81 25.72 -9.29
N SER A 11 3.62 25.30 -9.71
CA SER A 11 2.77 24.35 -8.98
C SER A 11 3.63 23.23 -8.40
N ALA A 12 3.71 23.13 -7.08
CA ALA A 12 4.36 22.03 -6.40
C ALA A 12 3.76 20.74 -6.98
N LYS A 13 4.60 19.92 -7.64
CA LYS A 13 4.16 18.61 -8.14
C LYS A 13 3.61 17.86 -6.93
N LYS A 14 2.28 17.71 -6.86
CA LYS A 14 1.66 16.85 -5.84
C LYS A 14 2.35 15.51 -5.91
N GLU A 15 3.11 15.19 -4.87
CA GLU A 15 3.73 13.88 -4.75
C GLU A 15 2.61 12.86 -4.92
N ARG A 16 2.77 12.00 -5.92
CA ARG A 16 1.79 10.94 -6.12
C ARG A 16 1.90 10.02 -4.91
N PRO A 17 0.77 9.60 -4.32
CA PRO A 17 0.79 8.61 -3.25
C PRO A 17 1.69 7.43 -3.63
N TRP A 18 2.43 6.89 -2.66
CA TRP A 18 3.47 5.87 -2.92
C TRP A 18 2.96 4.64 -3.69
N TRP A 19 1.65 4.34 -3.59
CA TRP A 19 1.00 3.26 -4.32
C TRP A 19 0.84 3.49 -5.83
N HIS A 20 1.03 4.72 -6.32
CA HIS A 20 1.07 5.01 -7.76
C HIS A 20 2.36 4.56 -8.46
N TYR A 21 3.41 4.20 -7.69
CA TYR A 21 4.68 3.72 -8.24
C TYR A 21 4.68 2.22 -8.54
N PHE A 22 3.54 1.53 -8.42
CA PHE A 22 3.44 0.11 -8.75
C PHE A 22 2.85 -0.09 -10.15
N ASP A 23 3.49 -0.98 -10.92
CA ASP A 23 3.20 -1.22 -12.34
C ASP A 23 1.80 -1.78 -12.65
N GLU A 24 1.03 -2.29 -11.67
CA GLU A 24 -0.32 -2.76 -12.01
C GLU A 24 -1.22 -1.58 -12.40
N PRO A 25 -1.79 -1.61 -13.62
CA PRO A 25 -2.68 -0.55 -14.06
C PRO A 25 -3.89 -0.47 -13.14
N SER A 26 -4.20 0.73 -12.63
CA SER A 26 -5.53 0.95 -12.07
C SER A 26 -6.53 0.80 -13.21
N SER A 27 -7.58 0.01 -13.02
CA SER A 27 -8.53 -0.32 -14.09
C SER A 27 -9.38 0.86 -14.58
N GLY A 28 -9.09 2.11 -14.17
CA GLY A 28 -9.85 3.33 -14.44
C GLY A 28 -11.22 3.39 -13.75
N LYS A 29 -11.89 2.24 -13.60
CA LYS A 29 -13.12 2.04 -12.86
C LYS A 29 -12.81 1.89 -11.37
N ILE A 30 -13.57 2.55 -10.51
CA ILE A 30 -13.45 2.48 -9.03
C ILE A 30 -14.64 1.69 -8.51
N TYR A 31 -14.40 0.60 -7.78
CA TYR A 31 -15.47 -0.14 -7.08
C TYR A 31 -15.54 0.32 -5.62
N SER A 32 -16.72 0.77 -5.20
CA SER A 32 -17.00 1.17 -3.82
C SER A 32 -17.01 0.00 -2.84
N GLN A 33 -17.29 -1.21 -3.35
CA GLN A 33 -17.31 -2.44 -2.56
C GLN A 33 -16.19 -3.41 -2.99
N PRO A 34 -15.73 -4.27 -2.07
CA PRO A 34 -14.76 -5.30 -2.39
C PRO A 34 -15.32 -6.28 -3.42
N VAL A 35 -14.47 -6.66 -4.37
CA VAL A 35 -14.79 -7.67 -5.38
C VAL A 35 -13.87 -8.87 -5.17
N GLY A 36 -14.45 -10.07 -5.08
CA GLY A 36 -13.72 -11.31 -4.84
C GLY A 36 -13.45 -11.57 -3.36
N LYS A 37 -12.39 -12.33 -3.09
CA LYS A 37 -11.93 -12.68 -1.74
C LYS A 37 -10.47 -12.28 -1.58
N PRO A 38 -10.03 -11.89 -0.37
CA PRO A 38 -8.62 -11.65 -0.12
C PRO A 38 -7.81 -12.95 -0.26
N GLU A 39 -6.58 -12.83 -0.72
CA GLU A 39 -5.65 -13.95 -0.89
C GLU A 39 -5.01 -14.39 0.43
N PHE A 40 -4.84 -13.43 1.35
CA PHE A 40 -4.33 -13.62 2.70
C PHE A 40 -5.34 -13.17 3.73
N ASN A 41 -5.37 -13.85 4.87
CA ASN A 41 -6.23 -13.53 6.00
C ASN A 41 -5.42 -12.92 7.14
N VAL A 42 -6.09 -12.19 8.04
CA VAL A 42 -5.49 -11.76 9.30
C VAL A 42 -5.02 -13.00 10.06
N GLY A 43 -3.78 -12.97 10.55
CA GLY A 43 -3.15 -14.11 11.21
C GLY A 43 -2.14 -14.85 10.33
N ASP A 44 -2.29 -14.81 9.00
CA ASP A 44 -1.37 -15.46 8.05
C ASP A 44 0.05 -14.93 8.23
N VAL A 45 1.04 -15.82 8.11
CA VAL A 45 2.46 -15.46 8.10
C VAL A 45 2.93 -15.37 6.65
N VAL A 46 3.49 -14.21 6.31
CA VAL A 46 3.94 -13.87 4.96
C VAL A 46 5.38 -13.36 4.98
N ARG A 47 6.01 -13.37 3.81
CA ARG A 47 7.28 -12.70 3.51
C ARG A 47 7.06 -11.63 2.46
N LEU A 48 7.80 -10.54 2.57
CA LEU A 48 7.89 -9.57 1.47
C LEU A 48 8.83 -10.15 0.42
N ARG A 49 8.43 -10.16 -0.85
CA ARG A 49 9.29 -10.64 -1.95
C ARG A 49 10.61 -9.84 -2.06
N ALA A 50 10.58 -8.55 -1.76
CA ALA A 50 11.77 -7.70 -1.75
C ALA A 50 12.69 -7.92 -0.52
N ARG A 51 12.17 -8.55 0.55
CA ARG A 51 12.87 -8.83 1.81
C ARG A 51 12.42 -10.19 2.37
N PRO A 52 12.79 -11.29 1.69
CA PRO A 52 12.29 -12.63 2.00
C PRO A 52 12.83 -13.21 3.32
N GLU A 53 13.88 -12.61 3.89
CA GLU A 53 14.52 -13.05 5.12
C GLU A 53 13.62 -12.88 6.36
N LYS A 54 12.68 -11.92 6.34
CA LYS A 54 11.80 -11.64 7.48
C LYS A 54 10.40 -12.23 7.29
N ARG A 55 9.98 -13.08 8.23
CA ARG A 55 8.59 -13.49 8.39
C ARG A 55 7.82 -12.39 9.11
N ARG A 56 6.61 -12.10 8.65
CA ARG A 56 5.73 -11.07 9.20
C ARG A 56 4.30 -11.59 9.23
N ARG A 57 3.50 -11.08 10.14
CA ARG A 57 2.09 -11.46 10.26
C ARG A 57 1.19 -10.45 9.56
N VAL A 58 0.16 -10.93 8.88
CA VAL A 58 -0.93 -10.08 8.41
C VAL A 58 -1.77 -9.69 9.62
N VAL A 59 -1.84 -8.38 9.89
CA VAL A 59 -2.60 -7.81 11.02
C VAL A 59 -3.92 -7.18 10.57
N GLY A 60 -4.06 -6.90 9.27
CA GLY A 60 -5.27 -6.32 8.72
C GLY A 60 -5.39 -6.55 7.22
N VAL A 61 -6.62 -6.54 6.73
CA VAL A 61 -6.95 -6.68 5.32
C VAL A 61 -7.96 -5.61 4.97
N GLU A 62 -7.63 -4.77 3.98
CA GLU A 62 -8.45 -3.63 3.56
C GLU A 62 -8.69 -3.67 2.06
N TRP A 63 -9.78 -3.05 1.61
CA TRP A 63 -10.08 -2.91 0.19
C TRP A 63 -9.53 -1.60 -0.37
N HIS A 64 -8.63 -1.70 -1.35
CA HIS A 64 -8.07 -0.55 -2.03
C HIS A 64 -8.92 -0.15 -3.25
N LYS A 65 -9.96 0.67 -3.01
CA LYS A 65 -10.94 1.10 -4.03
C LYS A 65 -10.37 1.66 -5.34
N PHE A 66 -9.18 2.28 -5.30
CA PHE A 66 -8.56 2.86 -6.50
C PHE A 66 -7.87 1.84 -7.40
N ARG A 67 -7.47 0.69 -6.83
CA ARG A 67 -6.83 -0.41 -7.57
C ARG A 67 -7.74 -1.64 -7.69
N ASN A 68 -8.87 -1.63 -7.00
CA ASN A 68 -9.82 -2.72 -6.95
C ASN A 68 -9.19 -4.04 -6.51
N CYS A 69 -8.37 -3.97 -5.46
CA CYS A 69 -7.70 -5.12 -4.90
C CYS A 69 -7.62 -5.01 -3.38
N TYR A 70 -7.40 -6.14 -2.71
CA TYR A 70 -7.13 -6.15 -1.29
C TYR A 70 -5.68 -5.71 -1.02
N CYS A 71 -5.52 -4.87 0.00
CA CYS A 71 -4.24 -4.54 0.59
C CYS A 71 -4.14 -5.13 2.00
N TYR A 72 -2.92 -5.51 2.37
CA TYR A 72 -2.61 -6.26 3.57
C TYR A 72 -1.73 -5.42 4.46
N LEU A 73 -2.20 -5.12 5.66
CA LEU A 73 -1.38 -4.54 6.71
C LEU A 73 -0.57 -5.68 7.33
N ILE A 74 0.75 -5.59 7.27
CA ILE A 74 1.61 -6.57 7.94
C ILE A 74 2.34 -5.90 9.10
N GLU A 75 2.55 -6.69 10.14
CA GLU A 75 3.31 -6.30 11.31
C GLU A 75 4.74 -5.93 10.90
N VAL A 76 5.12 -4.68 11.20
CA VAL A 76 6.50 -4.20 11.14
C VAL A 76 6.91 -3.84 12.54
N THR A 77 7.99 -4.46 13.01
CA THR A 77 8.64 -4.04 14.25
C THR A 77 9.77 -3.06 13.92
N GLU A 78 9.70 -1.87 14.52
CA GLU A 78 10.75 -0.87 14.52
C GLU A 78 11.25 -0.71 15.96
N ASN A 79 12.55 -0.92 16.19
CA ASN A 79 13.16 -0.91 17.54
C ASN A 79 12.46 -1.84 18.56
N GLY A 80 12.01 -3.01 18.10
CA GLY A 80 11.32 -4.00 18.94
C GLY A 80 9.88 -3.65 19.30
N ARG A 81 9.32 -2.55 18.75
CA ARG A 81 7.91 -2.16 18.92
C ARG A 81 7.18 -2.23 17.59
N LEU A 82 5.89 -2.55 17.63
CA LEU A 82 5.01 -2.43 16.47
C LEU A 82 5.01 -0.98 15.96
N ALA A 83 5.33 -0.80 14.69
CA ALA A 83 5.34 0.51 14.06
C ALA A 83 3.90 1.07 14.07
N PRO A 84 3.71 2.33 14.52
CA PRO A 84 2.38 2.95 14.61
C PRO A 84 1.74 3.13 13.24
N VAL A 85 2.55 3.22 12.19
CA VAL A 85 2.12 3.21 10.79
C VAL A 85 2.62 1.92 10.19
N SER A 86 1.77 0.89 10.17
CA SER A 86 2.04 -0.29 9.36
C SER A 86 1.79 0.09 7.90
N PRO A 87 2.80 -0.04 7.02
CA PRO A 87 2.53 0.07 5.59
C PRO A 87 1.48 -0.98 5.21
N TYR A 88 0.79 -0.77 4.11
CA TYR A 88 0.02 -1.85 3.49
C TYR A 88 0.79 -2.39 2.30
N TRP A 89 0.49 -3.61 1.90
CA TRP A 89 1.12 -4.27 0.76
C TRP A 89 0.06 -4.94 -0.10
N PHE A 90 0.38 -5.22 -1.35
CA PHE A 90 -0.50 -5.95 -2.27
C PHE A 90 -0.05 -7.41 -2.39
N ALA A 91 -0.97 -8.27 -2.81
CA ALA A 91 -0.71 -9.71 -2.86
C ALA A 91 0.53 -10.10 -3.68
N PRO A 92 0.81 -9.50 -4.85
CA PRO A 92 2.00 -9.81 -5.63
C PRO A 92 3.33 -9.50 -4.93
N GLN A 93 3.30 -8.72 -3.85
CA GLN A 93 4.49 -8.35 -3.07
C GLN A 93 4.73 -9.32 -1.90
N LEU A 94 3.79 -10.22 -1.66
CA LEU A 94 3.79 -11.15 -0.56
C LEU A 94 4.03 -12.57 -1.05
N SER A 95 4.47 -13.40 -0.12
CA SER A 95 4.59 -14.84 -0.31
C SER A 95 4.16 -15.50 0.98
N LEU A 96 3.18 -16.40 0.87
CA LEU A 96 2.68 -17.15 2.01
C LEU A 96 3.79 -18.02 2.58
N VAL A 97 3.89 -18.05 3.90
CA VAL A 97 4.75 -18.97 4.65
C VAL A 97 3.89 -19.94 5.44
N GLU A 98 2.85 -19.45 6.10
CA GLU A 98 1.98 -20.23 6.98
C GLU A 98 0.57 -19.61 6.99
N ARG A 99 -0.46 -20.46 7.01
CA ARG A 99 -1.85 -20.01 7.20
C ARG A 99 -2.14 -19.88 8.70
N GLY A 100 -2.76 -18.77 9.08
CA GLY A 100 -3.11 -18.44 10.47
C GLY A 100 -4.53 -18.85 10.86
#